data_AF-A0AAU7NJT5-F1
#
_entry.id   AF-A0AAU7NJT5-F1
#
_cell.length_a   1.000
_cell.length_b   1.000
_cell.length_c   1.000
_cell.angle_alpha   90.00
_cell.angle_beta   90.00
_cell.angle_gamma   90.00
#
_symmetry.space_group_name_H-M   'P 1'
#
loop_
_entity.id
_entity.type
_entity.pdbx_description
1 polymer ?
#
loop_
_entity_poly.entity_id
_entity_poly.type
_entity_poly.pdbx_seq_one_letter_code
_entity_poly.pdbx_strand_id
1 'polypeptide(L)'
;MKKSRVLTALTIAATAVVLAACGSTAKKTTTVTIGASPTPHAEILKHIQPELKKEGVNLKIKQFQDYVLPNKALASKDIDANYFQHTPFLKEWNAKNKGNLISAGSIHLEPIAVYSKKYKTLKDLPKNATVLVSNNVADYGRVLEIFKDAGLITLKKGTDTTNANFKDIATNKKNIKFKTGYEPKLMPQLYNNKQGDAEVINSNYAVQAKLSPAKDAIAVEKSSSPYSNIVAIRPDEKNNKALKKVIKALKSKSTQSWIKKHFKGSVEPVE
;
A
#
# COMPACT_ATOMS: atom_id res chain seq x y z
N MET A 1 67.09 -34.46 -32.91
CA MET A 1 66.70 -33.40 -31.94
C MET A 1 65.29 -32.87 -32.25
N LYS A 2 64.20 -33.59 -31.90
CA LYS A 2 62.81 -33.18 -32.23
C LYS A 2 61.73 -33.60 -31.19
N LYS A 3 62.10 -33.79 -29.92
CA LYS A 3 61.16 -34.30 -28.89
C LYS A 3 60.82 -33.35 -27.73
N SER A 4 61.41 -32.15 -27.64
CA SER A 4 61.17 -31.26 -26.48
C SER A 4 60.12 -30.15 -26.68
N ARG A 5 59.53 -29.98 -27.88
CA ARG A 5 58.58 -28.88 -28.14
C ARG A 5 57.11 -29.20 -27.86
N VAL A 6 56.76 -30.47 -27.66
CA VAL A 6 55.36 -30.89 -27.46
C VAL A 6 54.92 -30.74 -26.00
N LEU A 7 55.84 -30.83 -25.05
CA LEU A 7 55.51 -30.76 -23.62
C LEU A 7 55.17 -29.34 -23.14
N THR A 8 55.77 -28.31 -23.75
CA THR A 8 55.54 -26.91 -23.38
C THR A 8 54.17 -26.39 -23.83
N ALA A 9 53.59 -26.97 -24.89
CA ALA A 9 52.28 -26.58 -25.42
C ALA A 9 51.11 -27.10 -24.56
N LEU A 10 51.26 -28.24 -23.88
CA LEU A 10 50.21 -28.77 -22.98
C LEU A 10 50.10 -27.99 -21.66
N THR A 11 51.21 -27.45 -21.13
CA THR A 11 51.19 -26.63 -19.90
C THR A 11 50.54 -25.26 -20.11
N ILE A 12 50.61 -24.69 -21.31
CA ILE A 12 49.97 -23.38 -21.60
C ILE A 12 48.46 -23.54 -21.82
N ALA A 13 48.02 -24.66 -22.41
CA ALA A 13 46.59 -24.94 -22.60
C ALA A 13 45.86 -25.25 -21.28
N ALA A 14 46.51 -25.89 -20.31
CA ALA A 14 45.92 -26.16 -19.00
C ALA A 14 45.76 -24.89 -18.14
N THR A 15 46.59 -23.87 -18.35
CA THR A 15 46.53 -22.61 -17.59
C THR A 15 45.44 -21.66 -18.12
N ALA A 16 45.06 -21.78 -19.40
CA ALA A 16 43.99 -20.97 -20.00
C ALA A 16 42.58 -21.42 -19.60
N VAL A 17 42.38 -22.70 -19.26
CA VAL A 17 41.07 -23.23 -18.83
C VAL A 17 40.73 -22.84 -17.39
N VAL A 18 41.74 -22.63 -16.53
CA VAL A 18 41.51 -22.21 -15.13
C VAL A 18 41.09 -20.75 -15.02
N LEU A 19 41.50 -19.86 -15.94
CA LEU A 19 41.05 -18.46 -15.95
C LEU A 19 39.62 -18.26 -16.50
N ALA A 20 39.08 -19.21 -17.27
CA ALA A 20 37.69 -19.16 -17.72
C ALA A 20 36.68 -19.54 -16.62
N ALA A 21 37.11 -20.26 -15.57
CA ALA A 21 36.25 -20.72 -14.49
C ALA A 21 36.01 -19.69 -13.37
N CYS A 22 36.81 -18.62 -13.29
CA CYS A 22 36.63 -17.53 -12.33
C CYS A 22 35.83 -16.34 -12.88
N GLY A 23 35.35 -16.44 -14.13
CA GLY A 23 34.47 -15.47 -14.78
C GLY A 23 33.00 -15.59 -14.34
N SER A 24 32.71 -15.93 -13.09
CA SER A 24 31.39 -15.69 -12.53
C SER A 24 31.22 -14.18 -12.42
N THR A 25 30.71 -13.56 -13.48
CA THR A 25 30.26 -12.17 -13.48
C THR A 25 29.34 -11.98 -12.27
N ALA A 26 29.89 -11.41 -11.19
CA ALA A 26 29.12 -11.09 -10.01
C ALA A 26 27.95 -10.22 -10.47
N LYS A 27 26.74 -10.78 -10.38
CA LYS A 27 25.51 -10.13 -10.83
C LYS A 27 25.46 -8.76 -10.15
N LYS A 28 25.67 -7.68 -10.90
CA LYS A 28 25.74 -6.31 -10.36
C LYS A 28 24.48 -6.08 -9.53
N THR A 29 24.65 -6.00 -8.22
CA THR A 29 23.52 -5.88 -7.29
C THR A 29 23.10 -4.43 -7.23
N THR A 30 21.85 -4.15 -7.59
CA THR A 30 21.27 -2.81 -7.49
C THR A 30 20.48 -2.70 -6.20
N THR A 31 20.73 -1.66 -5.41
CA THR A 31 19.91 -1.39 -4.22
C THR A 31 18.68 -0.59 -4.61
N VAL A 32 17.52 -0.96 -4.05
CA VAL A 32 16.26 -0.21 -4.16
C VAL A 32 15.73 0.02 -2.75
N THR A 33 15.46 1.27 -2.38
CA THR A 33 14.89 1.64 -1.08
C THR A 33 13.41 2.01 -1.24
N ILE A 34 12.53 1.29 -0.55
CA ILE A 34 11.08 1.52 -0.62
C ILE A 34 10.56 1.98 0.75
N GLY A 35 9.88 3.12 0.73
CA GLY A 35 9.11 3.61 1.87
C GLY A 35 7.77 2.88 2.01
N ALA A 36 7.42 2.38 3.18
CA ALA A 36 6.18 1.61 3.35
C ALA A 36 5.52 1.80 4.72
N SER A 37 4.20 1.63 4.80
CA SER A 37 3.53 1.44 6.09
C SER A 37 3.97 0.11 6.73
N PRO A 38 3.91 -0.03 8.07
CA PRO A 38 4.45 -1.21 8.75
C PRO A 38 3.74 -2.51 8.37
N THR A 39 2.42 -2.48 8.24
CA THR A 39 1.58 -3.62 7.87
C THR A 39 0.43 -3.11 6.98
N PRO A 40 0.01 -3.84 5.93
CA PRO A 40 0.64 -5.04 5.38
C PRO A 40 1.89 -4.75 4.52
N HIS A 41 2.14 -3.49 4.15
CA HIS A 41 3.04 -3.11 3.06
C HIS A 41 4.48 -3.57 3.27
N ALA A 42 5.08 -3.25 4.42
CA ALA A 42 6.45 -3.68 4.72
C ALA A 42 6.57 -5.19 4.92
N GLU A 43 5.53 -5.88 5.40
CA GLU A 43 5.50 -7.34 5.50
C GLU A 43 5.52 -8.00 4.11
N ILE A 44 4.73 -7.48 3.17
CA ILE A 44 4.73 -7.95 1.78
C ILE A 44 6.10 -7.71 1.12
N LEU A 45 6.71 -6.54 1.34
CA LEU A 45 8.05 -6.25 0.84
C LEU A 45 9.10 -7.21 1.43
N LYS A 46 9.02 -7.52 2.73
CA LYS A 46 9.89 -8.51 3.38
C LYS A 46 9.71 -9.91 2.79
N HIS A 47 8.48 -10.30 2.45
CA HIS A 47 8.20 -11.60 1.84
C HIS A 47 8.95 -11.79 0.51
N ILE A 48 9.01 -10.75 -0.34
CA ILE A 48 9.66 -10.83 -1.65
C ILE A 48 11.18 -10.54 -1.63
N GLN A 49 11.73 -10.03 -0.52
CA GLN A 49 13.16 -9.72 -0.39
C GLN A 49 14.09 -10.90 -0.78
N PRO A 50 13.85 -12.15 -0.34
CA PRO A 50 14.71 -13.27 -0.68
C PRO A 50 14.74 -13.60 -2.18
N GLU A 51 13.60 -13.49 -2.88
CA GLU A 51 13.51 -13.71 -4.33
C GLU A 51 14.28 -12.62 -5.09
N LEU A 52 14.06 -11.36 -4.71
CA LEU A 52 14.73 -10.21 -5.32
C LEU A 52 16.26 -10.26 -5.16
N LYS A 53 16.76 -10.76 -4.01
CA LYS A 53 18.20 -10.94 -3.80
C LYS A 53 18.81 -11.90 -4.83
N LYS A 54 18.12 -12.99 -5.19
CA LYS A 54 18.54 -13.94 -6.25
C LYS A 54 18.54 -13.29 -7.64
N GLU A 55 17.68 -12.31 -7.84
CA GLU A 55 17.62 -11.51 -9.06
C GLU A 55 18.65 -10.35 -9.11
N GLY A 56 19.49 -10.19 -8.09
CA GLY A 56 20.47 -9.10 -7.99
C GLY A 56 19.88 -7.76 -7.56
N VAL A 57 18.75 -7.78 -6.83
CA VAL A 57 18.14 -6.58 -6.24
C VAL A 57 18.24 -6.65 -4.72
N ASN A 58 18.95 -5.68 -4.13
CA ASN A 58 19.01 -5.50 -2.69
C ASN A 58 17.89 -4.54 -2.25
N LEU A 59 16.75 -5.09 -1.84
CA LEU A 59 15.60 -4.29 -1.40
C LEU A 59 15.78 -3.83 0.06
N LYS A 60 15.90 -2.53 0.28
CA LYS A 60 15.85 -1.87 1.60
C LYS A 60 14.44 -1.35 1.87
N ILE A 61 13.94 -1.50 3.09
CA ILE A 61 12.60 -1.09 3.49
C ILE A 61 12.72 -0.01 4.55
N LYS A 62 12.14 1.18 4.29
CA LYS A 62 12.05 2.28 5.24
C LYS A 62 10.60 2.39 5.71
N GLN A 63 10.33 2.10 6.98
CA GLN A 63 8.97 2.19 7.50
C GLN A 63 8.59 3.62 7.87
N PHE A 64 7.35 4.01 7.56
CA PHE A 64 6.76 5.29 7.96
C PHE A 64 5.47 5.04 8.75
N GLN A 65 5.21 5.86 9.77
CA GLN A 65 4.05 5.71 10.66
C GLN A 65 2.90 6.68 10.29
N ASP A 66 3.08 7.48 9.25
CA ASP A 66 2.13 8.50 8.79
C ASP A 66 2.04 8.50 7.25
N TYR A 67 1.08 9.26 6.73
CA TYR A 67 0.77 9.36 5.30
C TYR A 67 1.36 10.58 4.60
N VAL A 68 2.13 11.40 5.30
CA VAL A 68 2.70 12.65 4.77
C VAL A 68 4.14 12.42 4.32
N LEU A 69 4.96 11.81 5.18
CA LEU A 69 6.39 11.64 4.96
C LEU A 69 6.76 10.75 3.74
N PRO A 70 6.05 9.65 3.41
CA PRO A 70 6.48 8.79 2.32
C PRO A 70 6.53 9.46 0.94
N ASN A 71 5.56 10.32 0.61
CA ASN A 71 5.59 11.06 -0.67
C ASN A 71 6.64 12.17 -0.67
N LYS A 72 6.84 12.85 0.46
CA LYS A 72 7.93 13.84 0.61
C LYS A 72 9.30 13.18 0.41
N ALA A 73 9.56 12.07 1.08
CA ALA A 73 10.80 11.31 0.93
C ALA A 73 11.01 10.83 -0.52
N LEU A 74 9.95 10.39 -1.20
CA LEU A 74 10.04 9.96 -2.60
C LEU A 74 10.37 11.13 -3.54
N ALA A 75 9.72 12.27 -3.35
CA ALA A 75 9.95 13.49 -4.13
C ALA A 75 11.36 14.06 -3.91
N SER A 76 11.86 14.01 -2.67
CA SER A 76 13.22 14.44 -2.29
C SER A 76 14.32 13.44 -2.64
N LYS A 77 13.98 12.30 -3.26
CA LYS A 77 14.93 11.22 -3.63
C LYS A 77 15.60 10.50 -2.45
N ASP A 78 15.03 10.58 -1.24
CA ASP A 78 15.49 9.81 -0.07
C ASP A 78 15.13 8.31 -0.17
N ILE A 79 14.14 7.99 -1.00
CA ILE A 79 13.68 6.64 -1.34
C ILE A 79 13.40 6.56 -2.84
N ASP A 80 13.45 5.35 -3.41
CA ASP A 80 13.27 5.10 -4.85
C ASP A 80 11.80 4.89 -5.23
N ALA A 81 11.02 4.34 -4.29
CA ALA A 81 9.58 4.17 -4.41
C ALA A 81 8.93 4.26 -3.04
N ASN A 82 7.60 4.40 -3.01
CA ASN A 82 6.83 4.13 -1.81
C ASN A 82 5.65 3.19 -2.08
N TYR A 83 5.18 2.55 -1.02
CA TYR A 83 4.10 1.57 -1.04
C TYR A 83 3.28 1.73 0.25
N PHE A 84 2.27 2.61 0.19
CA PHE A 84 1.43 2.94 1.34
C PHE A 84 0.05 3.53 0.97
N GLN A 85 -0.17 3.89 -0.29
CA GLN A 85 -1.25 4.77 -0.73
C GLN A 85 -1.99 4.16 -1.92
N HIS A 86 -3.18 4.68 -2.20
CA HIS A 86 -3.96 4.39 -3.41
C HIS A 86 -3.93 5.54 -4.42
N THR A 87 -4.44 5.29 -5.63
CA THR A 87 -4.41 6.26 -6.73
C THR A 87 -5.11 7.59 -6.41
N PRO A 88 -6.31 7.63 -5.77
CA PRO A 88 -6.91 8.90 -5.37
C PRO A 88 -6.03 9.76 -4.45
N PHE A 89 -5.33 9.14 -3.48
CA PHE A 89 -4.42 9.84 -2.57
C PHE A 89 -3.22 10.42 -3.32
N LEU A 90 -2.63 9.65 -4.23
CA LEU A 90 -1.50 10.11 -5.05
C LEU A 90 -1.88 11.35 -5.89
N LYS A 91 -3.07 11.32 -6.51
CA LYS A 91 -3.58 12.45 -7.31
C LYS A 91 -3.77 13.70 -6.46
N GLU A 92 -4.40 13.55 -5.29
CA GLU A 92 -4.60 14.66 -4.36
C GLU A 92 -3.26 15.23 -3.87
N TRP A 93 -2.30 14.37 -3.51
CA TRP A 93 -0.98 14.79 -3.06
C TRP A 93 -0.24 15.57 -4.14
N ASN A 94 -0.24 15.08 -5.39
CA ASN A 94 0.37 15.78 -6.52
C ASN A 94 -0.28 17.15 -6.74
N ALA A 95 -1.62 17.24 -6.73
CA ALA A 95 -2.34 18.50 -6.90
C ALA A 95 -1.99 19.52 -5.80
N LYS A 96 -1.95 19.09 -4.54
CA LYS A 96 -1.63 19.96 -3.38
C LYS A 96 -0.16 20.39 -3.33
N ASN A 97 0.76 19.53 -3.74
CA ASN A 97 2.20 19.75 -3.59
C ASN A 97 2.89 20.14 -4.91
N LYS A 98 2.12 20.39 -5.98
CA LYS A 98 2.64 20.59 -7.34
C LYS A 98 3.62 19.48 -7.77
N GLY A 99 3.32 18.25 -7.33
CA GLY A 99 4.13 17.06 -7.58
C GLY A 99 3.72 16.34 -8.87
N ASN A 100 4.55 15.39 -9.30
CA ASN A 100 4.32 14.60 -10.50
C ASN A 100 4.62 13.10 -10.30
N LEU A 101 4.50 12.61 -9.06
CA LEU A 101 4.71 11.20 -8.75
C LEU A 101 3.70 10.34 -9.53
N ILE A 102 4.13 9.15 -9.98
CA ILE A 102 3.31 8.26 -10.82
C ILE A 102 3.14 6.89 -10.17
N SER A 103 2.07 6.20 -10.52
CA SER A 103 1.87 4.79 -10.15
C SER A 103 2.73 3.88 -11.02
N ALA A 104 3.46 2.97 -10.39
CA ALA A 104 4.17 1.86 -11.03
C ALA A 104 3.33 0.57 -11.07
N GLY A 105 2.17 0.55 -10.42
CA GLY A 105 1.24 -0.58 -10.43
C GLY A 105 0.46 -0.73 -9.12
N SER A 106 -0.78 -1.20 -9.23
CA SER A 106 -1.62 -1.62 -8.10
C SER A 106 -1.22 -2.99 -7.59
N ILE A 107 -1.21 -3.20 -6.28
CA ILE A 107 -0.71 -4.44 -5.65
C ILE A 107 -1.80 -5.15 -4.87
N HIS A 108 -2.53 -4.43 -4.03
CA HIS A 108 -3.60 -5.01 -3.21
C HIS A 108 -4.66 -3.99 -2.84
N LEU A 109 -5.83 -4.47 -2.42
CA LEU A 109 -6.91 -3.71 -1.84
C LEU A 109 -6.96 -3.93 -0.33
N GLU A 110 -7.26 -2.85 0.38
CA GLU A 110 -7.52 -2.82 1.82
C GLU A 110 -8.89 -2.16 2.03
N PRO A 111 -9.97 -2.94 2.18
CA PRO A 111 -11.29 -2.38 2.45
C PRO A 111 -11.25 -1.52 3.71
N ILE A 112 -11.69 -0.26 3.63
CA ILE A 112 -11.82 0.57 4.83
C ILE A 112 -13.06 0.12 5.62
N ALA A 113 -13.04 0.30 6.93
CA ALA A 113 -14.11 -0.19 7.77
C ALA A 113 -14.53 0.84 8.83
N VAL A 114 -15.80 0.74 9.23
CA VAL A 114 -16.40 1.51 10.31
C VAL A 114 -16.46 0.64 11.54
N TYR A 115 -16.01 1.15 12.67
CA TYR A 115 -15.95 0.45 13.95
C TYR A 115 -16.80 1.19 14.98
N SER A 116 -17.36 0.46 15.95
CA SER A 116 -18.00 1.07 17.12
C SER A 116 -17.86 0.16 18.32
N LYS A 117 -17.59 0.76 19.49
CA LYS A 117 -17.67 0.06 20.78
C LYS A 117 -19.09 0.05 21.36
N LYS A 118 -19.99 0.88 20.82
CA LYS A 118 -21.34 1.13 21.36
C LYS A 118 -22.44 0.44 20.56
N TYR A 119 -22.26 0.33 19.24
CA TYR A 119 -23.29 -0.15 18.31
C TYR A 119 -22.77 -1.36 17.51
N LYS A 120 -23.67 -2.20 17.01
CA LYS A 120 -23.30 -3.42 16.26
C LYS A 120 -23.39 -3.25 14.76
N THR A 121 -24.27 -2.38 14.29
CA THR A 121 -24.43 -2.05 12.87
C THR A 121 -24.58 -0.55 12.68
N LEU A 122 -24.36 -0.07 11.45
CA LEU A 122 -24.65 1.32 11.10
C LEU A 122 -26.13 1.70 11.31
N LYS A 123 -27.04 0.73 11.17
CA LYS A 123 -28.48 0.94 11.40
C LYS A 123 -28.84 1.14 12.87
N ASP A 124 -27.94 0.82 13.81
CA ASP A 124 -28.15 1.02 15.24
C ASP A 124 -27.68 2.41 15.72
N LEU A 125 -26.95 3.16 14.89
CA LEU A 125 -26.49 4.51 15.26
C LEU A 125 -27.68 5.42 15.65
N PRO A 126 -27.58 6.23 16.71
CA PRO A 126 -28.68 7.10 17.13
C PRO A 126 -28.89 8.25 16.15
N LYS A 127 -30.00 8.98 16.29
CA LYS A 127 -30.12 10.30 15.69
C LYS A 127 -29.01 11.20 16.24
N ASN A 128 -28.45 12.06 15.39
CA ASN A 128 -27.33 12.95 15.69
C ASN A 128 -26.01 12.23 16.04
N ALA A 129 -25.86 10.96 15.68
CA ALA A 129 -24.64 10.20 15.92
C ALA A 129 -23.40 10.92 15.39
N THR A 130 -22.31 10.89 16.17
CA THR A 130 -21.01 11.42 15.77
C THR A 130 -20.14 10.30 15.20
N VAL A 131 -19.82 10.42 13.91
CA VAL A 131 -18.88 9.51 13.22
C VAL A 131 -17.55 10.23 13.07
N LEU A 132 -16.49 9.69 13.67
CA LEU A 132 -15.14 10.21 13.49
C LEU A 132 -14.54 9.63 12.21
N VAL A 133 -14.02 10.50 11.38
CA VAL A 133 -13.31 10.18 10.14
C VAL A 133 -11.94 10.85 10.26
N SER A 134 -10.91 10.29 9.64
CA SER A 134 -9.62 10.96 9.59
C SER A 134 -9.69 12.23 8.73
N ASN A 135 -8.64 13.04 8.77
CA ASN A 135 -8.47 14.23 7.93
C ASN A 135 -8.00 13.90 6.51
N ASN A 136 -7.96 12.61 6.13
CA ASN A 136 -7.56 12.18 4.80
C ASN A 136 -8.70 12.36 3.79
N VAL A 137 -8.67 13.48 3.06
CA VAL A 137 -9.74 13.86 2.12
C VAL A 137 -9.94 12.81 1.02
N ALA A 138 -8.87 12.18 0.53
CA ALA A 138 -8.93 11.13 -0.49
C ALA A 138 -9.78 9.92 -0.08
N ASP A 139 -10.00 9.70 1.23
CA ASP A 139 -10.83 8.61 1.74
C ASP A 139 -12.31 9.02 1.94
N TYR A 140 -12.69 10.29 1.81
CA TYR A 140 -14.07 10.72 2.12
C TYR A 140 -15.11 10.06 1.22
N GLY A 141 -14.78 9.88 -0.06
CA GLY A 141 -15.60 9.18 -1.05
C GLY A 141 -16.04 7.79 -0.62
N ARG A 142 -15.08 6.91 -0.33
CA ARG A 142 -15.33 5.55 0.17
C ARG A 142 -16.06 5.52 1.51
N VAL A 143 -15.82 6.49 2.40
CA VAL A 143 -16.61 6.61 3.63
C VAL A 143 -18.07 6.88 3.29
N LEU A 144 -18.34 7.88 2.47
CA LEU A 144 -19.70 8.22 2.05
C LEU A 144 -20.40 7.03 1.35
N GLU A 145 -19.67 6.26 0.55
CA GLU A 145 -20.19 5.08 -0.11
C GLU A 145 -20.67 4.01 0.89
N ILE A 146 -19.92 3.73 1.96
CA ILE A 146 -20.35 2.81 3.02
C ILE A 146 -21.68 3.26 3.65
N PHE A 147 -21.82 4.55 3.98
CA PHE A 147 -23.04 5.06 4.62
C PHE A 147 -24.23 5.16 3.64
N LYS A 148 -23.96 5.42 2.36
CA LYS A 148 -24.94 5.38 1.27
C LYS A 148 -25.46 3.97 1.07
N ASP A 149 -24.57 2.97 1.04
CA ASP A 149 -24.92 1.55 0.90
C ASP A 149 -25.72 1.03 2.10
N ALA A 150 -25.46 1.54 3.30
CA ALA A 150 -26.28 1.29 4.48
C ALA A 150 -27.65 1.99 4.45
N GLY A 151 -27.92 2.82 3.43
CA GLY A 151 -29.15 3.57 3.25
C GLY A 151 -29.36 4.71 4.25
N LEU A 152 -28.29 5.21 4.88
CA LEU A 152 -28.35 6.27 5.90
C LEU A 152 -28.23 7.66 5.30
N ILE A 153 -27.52 7.78 4.18
CA ILE A 153 -27.36 9.02 3.42
C ILE A 153 -27.65 8.81 1.94
N THR A 154 -27.86 9.89 1.22
CA THR A 154 -27.73 9.93 -0.25
C THR A 154 -26.77 11.03 -0.65
N LEU A 155 -26.18 10.92 -1.83
CA LEU A 155 -25.35 11.97 -2.43
C LEU A 155 -26.15 12.79 -3.43
N LYS A 156 -25.71 14.03 -3.69
CA LYS A 156 -26.26 14.88 -4.74
C LYS A 156 -26.15 14.19 -6.10
N LYS A 157 -27.10 14.47 -6.98
CA LYS A 157 -27.13 13.89 -8.34
C LYS A 157 -25.85 14.29 -9.08
N GLY A 158 -25.18 13.31 -9.70
CA GLY A 158 -23.96 13.54 -10.47
C GLY A 158 -22.66 13.64 -9.64
N THR A 159 -22.71 13.41 -8.32
CA THR A 159 -21.50 13.38 -7.50
C THR A 159 -20.58 12.21 -7.92
N ASP A 160 -19.35 12.54 -8.33
CA ASP A 160 -18.26 11.58 -8.47
C ASP A 160 -17.77 11.16 -7.08
N THR A 161 -17.97 9.89 -6.73
CA THR A 161 -17.61 9.35 -5.42
C THR A 161 -16.11 9.43 -5.15
N THR A 162 -15.24 9.38 -6.17
CA THR A 162 -13.78 9.42 -5.95
C THR A 162 -13.28 10.79 -5.48
N ASN A 163 -14.08 11.84 -5.68
CA ASN A 163 -13.80 13.22 -5.28
C ASN A 163 -14.85 13.80 -4.31
N ALA A 164 -15.76 12.96 -3.82
CA ALA A 164 -16.87 13.39 -2.98
C ALA A 164 -16.42 13.85 -1.59
N ASN A 165 -17.15 14.81 -1.04
CA ASN A 165 -16.95 15.37 0.28
C ASN A 165 -18.26 15.35 1.08
N PHE A 166 -18.20 15.51 2.41
CA PHE A 166 -19.40 15.47 3.27
C PHE A 166 -20.43 16.57 2.93
N LYS A 167 -20.02 17.66 2.29
CA LYS A 167 -20.93 18.69 1.74
C LYS A 167 -21.76 18.21 0.54
N ASP A 168 -21.42 17.07 -0.05
CA ASP A 168 -22.12 16.48 -1.21
C ASP A 168 -23.25 15.54 -0.79
N ILE A 169 -23.49 15.39 0.52
CA ILE A 169 -24.65 14.69 1.06
C ILE A 169 -25.92 15.47 0.68
N ALA A 170 -26.88 14.79 0.05
CA ALA A 170 -28.20 15.33 -0.30
C ALA A 170 -29.23 15.05 0.80
N THR A 171 -29.24 13.83 1.34
CA THR A 171 -30.11 13.46 2.47
C THR A 171 -29.32 12.74 3.54
N ASN A 172 -29.69 12.96 4.81
CA ASN A 172 -29.05 12.36 5.98
C ASN A 172 -30.13 11.94 6.99
N LYS A 173 -30.61 10.69 6.90
CA LYS A 173 -31.80 10.21 7.62
C LYS A 173 -31.69 10.33 9.14
N LYS A 174 -30.47 10.27 9.67
CA LYS A 174 -30.19 10.30 11.11
C LYS A 174 -29.49 11.57 11.56
N ASN A 175 -29.31 12.56 10.69
CA ASN A 175 -28.50 13.76 10.97
C ASN A 175 -27.09 13.41 11.52
N ILE A 176 -26.45 12.41 10.93
CA ILE A 176 -25.11 11.93 11.30
C ILE A 176 -24.10 13.07 11.13
N LYS A 177 -23.28 13.31 12.15
CA LYS A 177 -22.23 14.32 12.19
C LYS A 177 -20.88 13.67 11.89
N PHE A 178 -20.34 13.92 10.71
CA PHE A 178 -18.99 13.46 10.34
C PHE A 178 -17.94 14.46 10.83
N LYS A 179 -17.06 14.05 11.75
CA LYS A 179 -15.96 14.89 12.27
C LYS A 179 -14.63 14.40 11.72
N THR A 180 -13.92 15.26 10.99
CA THR A 180 -12.75 14.89 10.18
C THR A 180 -11.41 15.39 10.73
N GLY A 181 -11.35 15.85 11.97
CA GLY A 181 -10.21 16.62 12.50
C GLY A 181 -8.97 15.81 12.92
N TYR A 182 -8.90 14.51 12.62
CA TYR A 182 -7.93 13.60 13.26
C TYR A 182 -6.97 12.96 12.24
N GLU A 183 -5.70 12.82 12.61
CA GLU A 183 -4.75 12.08 11.78
C GLU A 183 -5.17 10.59 11.66
N PRO A 184 -5.00 9.95 10.48
CA PRO A 184 -5.37 8.55 10.28
C PRO A 184 -4.79 7.57 11.33
N LYS A 185 -3.52 7.76 11.73
CA LYS A 185 -2.82 6.93 12.71
C LYS A 185 -3.46 6.96 14.11
N LEU A 186 -4.24 8.01 14.43
CA LEU A 186 -4.88 8.18 15.73
C LEU A 186 -6.25 7.50 15.81
N MET A 187 -6.87 7.18 14.66
CA MET A 187 -8.24 6.65 14.62
C MET A 187 -8.44 5.38 15.48
N PRO A 188 -7.51 4.40 15.54
CA PRO A 188 -7.65 3.27 16.45
C PRO A 188 -7.67 3.66 17.94
N GLN A 189 -6.89 4.66 18.34
CA GLN A 189 -6.88 5.18 19.71
C GLN A 189 -8.22 5.86 20.05
N LEU A 190 -8.78 6.64 19.12
CA LEU A 190 -10.08 7.29 19.30
C LEU A 190 -11.20 6.26 19.48
N TYR A 191 -11.18 5.18 18.70
CA TYR A 191 -12.08 4.03 18.82
C TYR A 191 -11.95 3.35 20.19
N ASN A 192 -10.73 3.06 20.63
CA ASN A 192 -10.49 2.44 21.94
C ASN A 192 -10.97 3.33 23.11
N ASN A 193 -10.86 4.64 22.95
CA ASN A 193 -11.29 5.64 23.91
C ASN A 193 -12.79 6.01 23.78
N LYS A 194 -13.54 5.36 22.88
CA LYS A 194 -14.99 5.56 22.68
C LYS A 194 -15.39 7.02 22.40
N GLN A 195 -14.53 7.76 21.69
CA GLN A 195 -14.72 9.20 21.47
C GLN A 195 -15.89 9.53 20.54
N GLY A 196 -16.20 8.66 19.57
CA GLY A 196 -17.36 8.77 18.71
C GLY A 196 -18.49 7.80 19.08
N ASP A 197 -19.55 7.85 18.29
CA ASP A 197 -20.51 6.76 18.17
C ASP A 197 -19.99 5.68 17.22
N ALA A 198 -19.21 6.07 16.22
CA ALA A 198 -18.42 5.18 15.38
C ALA A 198 -17.17 5.90 14.85
N GLU A 199 -16.16 5.12 14.46
CA GLU A 199 -14.90 5.57 13.93
C GLU A 199 -14.58 4.86 12.62
N VAL A 200 -14.15 5.60 11.61
CA VAL A 200 -13.71 5.04 10.33
C VAL A 200 -12.19 4.89 10.36
N ILE A 201 -11.71 3.67 10.10
CA ILE A 201 -10.29 3.32 10.28
C ILE A 201 -9.78 2.59 9.03
N ASN A 202 -8.68 3.07 8.44
CA ASN A 202 -7.97 2.37 7.37
C ASN A 202 -7.45 1.01 7.87
N SER A 203 -7.51 -0.01 7.03
CA SER A 203 -7.22 -1.39 7.44
C SER A 203 -5.78 -1.61 7.92
N ASN A 204 -4.78 -0.98 7.30
CA ASN A 204 -3.41 -1.00 7.80
C ASN A 204 -3.29 -0.54 9.28
N TYR A 205 -3.95 0.56 9.67
CA TYR A 205 -3.93 1.06 11.05
C TYR A 205 -4.78 0.21 11.98
N ALA A 206 -5.90 -0.32 11.49
CA ALA A 206 -6.73 -1.26 12.24
C ALA A 206 -5.94 -2.52 12.60
N VAL A 207 -5.28 -3.14 11.61
CA VAL A 207 -4.45 -4.35 11.80
C VAL A 207 -3.26 -4.06 12.71
N GLN A 208 -2.59 -2.92 12.54
CA GLN A 208 -1.51 -2.49 13.45
C GLN A 208 -1.99 -2.36 14.90
N ALA A 209 -3.24 -1.92 15.10
CA ALA A 209 -3.90 -1.84 16.40
C ALA A 209 -4.58 -3.16 16.84
N LYS A 210 -4.30 -4.28 16.15
CA LYS A 210 -4.87 -5.62 16.41
C LYS A 210 -6.38 -5.72 16.23
N LEU A 211 -6.98 -4.83 15.43
CA LEU A 211 -8.38 -4.91 15.00
C LEU A 211 -8.47 -5.68 13.68
N SER A 212 -9.53 -6.47 13.55
CA SER A 212 -9.88 -7.20 12.34
C SER A 212 -11.08 -6.56 11.68
N PRO A 213 -10.96 -6.03 10.43
CA PRO A 213 -12.11 -5.54 9.69
C PRO A 213 -13.24 -6.57 9.56
N ALA A 214 -12.90 -7.86 9.44
CA ALA A 214 -13.89 -8.93 9.30
C ALA A 214 -14.64 -9.28 10.60
N LYS A 215 -14.09 -8.94 11.78
CA LYS A 215 -14.67 -9.35 13.08
C LYS A 215 -15.16 -8.18 13.92
N ASP A 216 -14.42 -7.07 13.91
CA ASP A 216 -14.61 -5.95 14.83
C ASP A 216 -15.37 -4.78 14.20
N ALA A 217 -15.47 -4.75 12.86
CA ALA A 217 -16.17 -3.69 12.15
C ALA A 217 -17.69 -3.87 12.21
N ILE A 218 -18.40 -2.74 12.22
CA ILE A 218 -19.86 -2.66 12.09
C ILE A 218 -20.33 -2.46 10.64
N ALA A 219 -19.39 -2.11 9.76
CA ALA A 219 -19.54 -2.08 8.31
C ALA A 219 -18.17 -2.07 7.64
N VAL A 220 -18.06 -2.69 6.46
CA VAL A 220 -16.83 -2.78 5.66
C VAL A 220 -17.14 -2.31 4.25
N GLU A 221 -16.21 -1.60 3.63
CA GLU A 221 -16.25 -1.26 2.21
C GLU A 221 -16.38 -2.53 1.35
N LYS A 222 -17.13 -2.44 0.26
CA LYS A 222 -17.24 -3.54 -0.71
C LYS A 222 -15.94 -3.69 -1.52
N SER A 223 -15.62 -4.93 -1.91
CA SER A 223 -14.37 -5.27 -2.61
C SER A 223 -14.21 -4.63 -4.02
N SER A 224 -15.27 -4.08 -4.62
CA SER A 224 -15.19 -3.32 -5.88
C SER A 224 -14.79 -1.88 -5.60
N SER A 225 -13.49 -1.62 -5.44
CA SER A 225 -13.01 -0.35 -4.90
C SER A 225 -11.88 0.24 -5.76
N PRO A 226 -11.93 1.54 -6.13
CA PRO A 226 -10.85 2.22 -6.85
C PRO A 226 -9.62 2.51 -5.96
N TYR A 227 -9.64 2.01 -4.72
CA TYR A 227 -8.68 2.31 -3.66
C TYR A 227 -7.61 1.22 -3.50
N SER A 228 -7.31 0.46 -4.56
CA SER A 228 -6.15 -0.43 -4.56
C SER A 228 -4.87 0.36 -4.26
N ASN A 229 -4.12 -0.14 -3.28
CA ASN A 229 -2.80 0.35 -2.92
C ASN A 229 -1.84 0.13 -4.09
N ILE A 230 -1.02 1.14 -4.35
CA ILE A 230 -0.07 1.20 -5.45
C ILE A 230 1.36 1.32 -4.93
N VAL A 231 2.31 0.94 -5.76
CA VAL A 231 3.68 1.43 -5.64
C VAL A 231 3.79 2.74 -6.42
N ALA A 232 4.16 3.83 -5.75
CA ALA A 232 4.42 5.11 -6.41
C ALA A 232 5.93 5.30 -6.62
N ILE A 233 6.28 5.91 -7.76
CA ILE A 233 7.65 6.23 -8.17
C ILE A 233 7.72 7.65 -8.73
N ARG A 234 8.94 8.17 -8.90
CA ARG A 234 9.17 9.38 -9.70
C ARG A 234 9.09 9.07 -11.21
N PRO A 235 8.73 10.03 -12.08
CA PRO A 235 8.67 9.80 -13.52
C PRO A 235 9.97 9.31 -14.18
N ASP A 236 11.12 9.80 -13.70
CA ASP A 236 12.46 9.41 -14.17
C ASP A 236 12.80 7.94 -13.86
N GLU A 237 12.10 7.32 -12.91
CA GLU A 237 12.26 5.92 -12.52
C GLU A 237 11.39 4.94 -13.34
N LYS A 238 10.54 5.42 -14.26
CA LYS A 238 9.60 4.58 -15.03
C LYS A 238 10.28 3.39 -15.74
N ASN A 239 11.54 3.57 -16.14
CA ASN A 239 12.32 2.58 -16.86
C ASN A 239 13.35 1.83 -16.00
N ASN A 240 13.38 2.07 -14.68
CA ASN A 240 14.30 1.41 -13.77
C ASN A 240 14.06 -0.12 -13.74
N LYS A 241 15.06 -0.88 -14.20
CA LYS A 241 14.99 -2.35 -14.30
C LYS A 241 14.83 -3.04 -12.94
N ALA A 242 15.43 -2.50 -11.88
CA ALA A 242 15.32 -3.07 -10.54
C ALA A 242 13.91 -2.85 -9.97
N LEU A 243 13.32 -1.66 -10.15
CA LEU A 243 11.93 -1.41 -9.74
C LEU A 243 10.94 -2.29 -10.51
N LYS A 244 11.13 -2.49 -11.82
CA LYS A 244 10.29 -3.42 -12.60
C LYS A 244 10.32 -4.85 -12.03
N LYS A 245 11.47 -5.33 -11.55
CA LYS A 245 11.58 -6.63 -10.85
C LYS A 245 10.80 -6.64 -9.55
N VAL A 246 10.87 -5.56 -8.75
CA VAL A 246 10.08 -5.42 -7.52
C VAL A 246 8.59 -5.51 -7.82
N ILE A 247 8.09 -4.74 -8.79
CA ILE A 247 6.66 -4.77 -9.17
C ILE A 247 6.24 -6.17 -9.64
N LYS A 248 7.07 -6.83 -10.46
CA LYS A 248 6.81 -8.20 -10.90
C LYS A 248 6.73 -9.19 -9.73
N ALA A 249 7.63 -9.09 -8.76
CA ALA A 249 7.63 -9.95 -7.58
C ALA A 249 6.41 -9.69 -6.68
N LEU A 250 6.02 -8.42 -6.49
CA LEU A 250 4.81 -8.05 -5.74
C LEU A 250 3.53 -8.61 -6.38
N LYS A 251 3.47 -8.62 -7.72
CA LYS A 251 2.33 -9.15 -8.49
C LYS A 251 2.40 -10.66 -8.78
N SER A 252 3.42 -11.36 -8.29
CA SER A 252 3.59 -12.79 -8.59
C SER A 252 2.46 -13.63 -7.97
N LYS A 253 2.07 -14.72 -8.63
CA LYS A 253 1.06 -15.66 -8.08
C LYS A 253 1.44 -16.18 -6.69
N SER A 254 2.75 -16.36 -6.44
CA SER A 254 3.28 -16.76 -5.12
C SER A 254 2.97 -15.69 -4.07
N THR A 255 3.29 -14.42 -4.35
CA THR A 255 3.03 -13.31 -3.43
C THR A 255 1.53 -13.11 -3.22
N GLN A 256 0.72 -13.16 -4.28
CA GLN A 256 -0.74 -13.05 -4.15
C GLN A 256 -1.33 -14.16 -3.27
N SER A 257 -0.87 -15.40 -3.44
CA SER A 257 -1.30 -16.53 -2.61
C SER A 257 -0.86 -16.36 -1.16
N TRP A 258 0.36 -15.88 -0.94
CA TRP A 258 0.87 -15.57 0.39
C TRP A 258 0.04 -14.47 1.07
N ILE A 259 -0.27 -13.37 0.38
CA ILE A 259 -1.12 -12.28 0.90
C ILE A 259 -2.47 -12.83 1.37
N LYS A 260 -3.17 -13.60 0.52
CA LYS A 260 -4.48 -14.17 0.85
C LYS A 260 -4.43 -15.03 2.12
N LYS A 261 -3.41 -15.89 2.24
CA LYS A 261 -3.22 -16.79 3.38
C LYS A 261 -2.82 -16.05 4.65
N HIS A 262 -1.85 -15.14 4.55
CA HIS A 262 -1.24 -14.43 5.68
C HIS A 262 -2.24 -13.46 6.33
N PHE A 263 -2.96 -12.68 5.52
CA PHE A 263 -3.90 -11.67 6.00
C PHE A 263 -5.36 -12.16 6.10
N LYS A 264 -5.62 -13.44 5.78
CA LYS A 264 -6.92 -14.12 5.96
C LYS A 264 -8.10 -13.31 5.38
N GLY A 265 -7.91 -12.73 4.19
CA GLY A 265 -8.93 -11.94 3.50
C GLY A 265 -9.05 -10.47 3.96
N SER A 266 -8.28 -10.00 4.95
CA SER A 266 -8.25 -8.58 5.32
C SER A 266 -7.45 -7.72 4.32
N VAL A 267 -6.67 -8.37 3.47
CA VAL A 267 -5.88 -7.78 2.39
C VAL A 267 -6.10 -8.63 1.15
N GLU A 268 -6.57 -8.02 0.07
CA GLU A 268 -6.93 -8.71 -1.17
C GLU A 268 -5.93 -8.34 -2.26
N PRO A 269 -5.11 -9.25 -2.80
CA PRO A 269 -4.23 -8.89 -3.91
C PRO A 269 -5.05 -8.55 -5.17
N VAL A 270 -4.53 -7.63 -5.99
CA VAL A 270 -5.13 -7.28 -7.29
C VAL A 270 -4.22 -7.69 -8.45
N GLU A 271 -4.80 -7.82 -9.64
CA GLU A 271 -4.10 -8.24 -10.87
C GLU A 271 -3.11 -7.20 -11.42
#